data_AF-A0A094ADJ8-F1
#
_entry.id   AF-A0A094ADJ8-F1
#
_cell.length_a   1.000
_cell.length_b   1.000
_cell.length_c   1.000
_cell.angle_alpha   90.00
_cell.angle_beta   90.00
_cell.angle_gamma   90.00
#
_symmetry.space_group_name_H-M   'P 1'
#
loop_
_entity.id
_entity.type
_entity.pdbx_description
1 polymer ?
#
loop_
_entity_poly.entity_id
_entity_poly.type
_entity_poly.pdbx_seq_one_letter_code
_entity_poly.pdbx_strand_id
1 'polypeptide(L)'
;MMSIRWFDGVWGDGSEQTLPKLVSSYLELSDPSVAVTETFYLANVLILSNHIQRAHELINTLYKYRDEIAPASSTPTNSSTPVLEYFWQAHKDISRPFHEQQYESALKEDSLTLDEYLAKEQWGQYRESCRTRWMLEHLSVAEPKDPHIWRETDDPAMLAMCSRLLAKEETQGLYPPQESIREALAAAMKLYAQPQAPVEEGVDYTSTQAWRSRHSFLIYRRLAIELAIRLGELETASAILSMALRVDGFGRSSGASLQDFLFVPGIYDVLPVLAKGGKESNPLFVEELDAEILVLEASWKELLERLAEGAWIVNKREYKRMGLESSADILFPPATEARIEAKENDVGKLPADLKEMVRIANGYRGGWDFLAGGMNGIQDIVPSDFPLEEVEDHFFGRGLKRVEGDYSGDMLEFLSAVDCEVDHFIIPPAMWKANGEESVKDGEYQYWQRHIWGQVKSWGSVRESIVDHVQYIEEMIEEGMKEADDDYNYDDDTDDGE
;
A
#
# COMPACT_ATOMS: atom_id res chain seq x y z
N MET A 1 11.75 -11.88 7.55
CA MET A 1 10.85 -10.72 7.58
C MET A 1 9.83 -10.94 8.66
N MET A 2 9.51 -9.91 9.45
CA MET A 2 8.40 -10.03 10.39
C MET A 2 7.10 -10.02 9.60
N SER A 3 6.28 -11.05 9.80
CA SER A 3 4.90 -11.09 9.33
C SER A 3 4.16 -9.84 9.82
N ILE A 4 3.54 -9.10 8.90
CA ILE A 4 2.61 -8.04 9.26
C ILE A 4 1.27 -8.73 9.44
N ARG A 5 0.70 -8.61 10.64
CA ARG A 5 -0.71 -8.95 10.84
C ARG A 5 -1.52 -7.91 10.10
N TRP A 6 -1.98 -8.31 8.92
CA TRP A 6 -2.74 -7.45 8.05
C TRP A 6 -4.22 -7.81 8.13
N PHE A 7 -5.06 -6.79 8.22
CA PHE A 7 -6.50 -6.95 8.12
C PHE A 7 -6.93 -6.34 6.79
N ASP A 8 -7.16 -7.19 5.80
CA ASP A 8 -7.74 -6.77 4.54
C ASP A 8 -9.22 -6.49 4.81
N GLY A 9 -9.55 -5.22 5.05
CA GLY A 9 -10.89 -4.72 5.36
C GLY A 9 -11.93 -4.94 4.26
N VAL A 10 -11.59 -5.76 3.27
CA VAL A 10 -12.40 -6.13 2.13
C VAL A 10 -13.28 -7.32 2.48
N TRP A 11 -12.76 -8.54 2.62
CA TRP A 11 -13.59 -9.76 2.81
C TRP A 11 -12.80 -10.96 3.36
N GLY A 12 -11.71 -10.78 4.11
CA GLY A 12 -10.81 -11.88 4.50
C GLY A 12 -10.60 -12.05 6.00
N ASP A 13 -10.32 -13.29 6.41
CA ASP A 13 -9.67 -13.61 7.68
C ASP A 13 -8.41 -12.74 7.84
N GLY A 14 -8.02 -12.44 9.08
CA GLY A 14 -6.74 -11.79 9.39
C GLY A 14 -5.60 -12.58 8.77
N SER A 15 -5.05 -12.06 7.67
CA SER A 15 -3.97 -12.72 6.96
C SER A 15 -2.65 -12.18 7.50
N GLU A 16 -1.87 -13.06 8.12
CA GLU A 16 -0.44 -12.81 8.34
C GLU A 16 0.25 -12.87 6.98
N GLN A 17 0.55 -11.70 6.41
CA GLN A 17 1.23 -11.57 5.13
C GLN A 17 2.56 -10.84 5.31
N THR A 18 3.54 -11.21 4.49
CA THR A 18 4.74 -10.41 4.33
C THR A 18 4.40 -9.15 3.55
N LEU A 19 5.12 -8.07 3.82
CA LEU A 19 4.89 -6.79 3.16
C LEU A 19 4.93 -6.84 1.61
N PRO A 20 5.84 -7.61 0.99
CA PRO A 20 5.85 -7.72 -0.46
C PRO A 20 4.61 -8.45 -1.00
N LYS A 21 4.10 -9.48 -0.29
CA LYS A 21 2.85 -10.18 -0.66
C LYS A 21 1.64 -9.26 -0.56
N LEU A 22 1.64 -8.37 0.43
CA LEU A 22 0.60 -7.37 0.60
C LEU A 22 0.60 -6.36 -0.55
N VAL A 23 1.77 -5.81 -0.90
CA VAL A 23 1.93 -4.88 -2.03
C VAL A 23 1.55 -5.56 -3.36
N SER A 24 2.05 -6.77 -3.63
CA SER A 24 1.66 -7.57 -4.79
C SER A 24 0.15 -7.83 -4.82
N SER A 25 -0.48 -8.19 -3.69
CA SER A 25 -1.91 -8.45 -3.64
C SER A 25 -2.77 -7.25 -4.04
N TYR A 26 -2.26 -6.02 -3.85
CA TYR A 26 -2.95 -4.79 -4.25
C TYR A 26 -2.69 -4.39 -5.70
N LEU A 27 -1.50 -4.68 -6.22
CA LEU A 27 -1.13 -4.42 -7.61
C LEU A 27 -1.69 -5.48 -8.58
N GLU A 28 -1.92 -6.70 -8.11
CA GLU A 28 -2.46 -7.83 -8.90
C GLU A 28 -4.01 -7.86 -8.95
N LEU A 29 -4.70 -6.90 -8.32
CA LEU A 29 -6.16 -6.84 -8.35
C LEU A 29 -6.66 -6.58 -9.77
N SER A 30 -7.57 -7.45 -10.22
CA SER A 30 -8.18 -7.39 -11.55
C SER A 30 -9.04 -6.12 -11.77
N ASP A 31 -9.40 -5.42 -10.68
CA ASP A 31 -10.14 -4.15 -10.70
C ASP A 31 -9.23 -2.99 -10.22
N PRO A 32 -8.80 -2.11 -11.15
CA PRO A 32 -8.04 -0.91 -10.85
C PRO A 32 -8.62 0.01 -9.78
N SER A 33 -9.95 0.08 -9.64
CA SER A 33 -10.59 0.96 -8.65
C SER A 33 -10.43 0.42 -7.24
N VAL A 34 -10.39 -0.90 -7.09
CA VAL A 34 -10.14 -1.58 -5.82
C VAL A 34 -8.66 -1.43 -5.46
N ALA A 35 -7.74 -1.64 -6.41
CA ALA A 35 -6.29 -1.43 -6.20
C ALA A 35 -5.97 -0.02 -5.66
N VAL A 36 -6.54 1.02 -6.26
CA VAL A 36 -6.37 2.41 -5.81
C VAL A 36 -6.96 2.62 -4.42
N THR A 37 -8.16 2.12 -4.16
CA THR A 37 -8.84 2.27 -2.85
C THR A 37 -8.03 1.62 -1.73
N GLU A 38 -7.53 0.41 -1.97
CA GLU A 38 -6.76 -0.34 -0.99
C GLU A 38 -5.36 0.23 -0.77
N THR A 39 -4.72 0.79 -1.80
CA THR A 39 -3.42 1.44 -1.59
C THR A 39 -3.56 2.79 -0.89
N PHE A 40 -4.70 3.48 -1.03
CA PHE A 40 -5.03 4.60 -0.15
C PHE A 40 -5.30 4.16 1.30
N TYR A 41 -5.81 2.95 1.51
CA TYR A 41 -5.93 2.38 2.86
C TYR A 41 -4.55 2.17 3.49
N LEU A 42 -3.54 1.68 2.74
CA LEU A 42 -2.14 1.61 3.20
C LEU A 42 -1.60 2.97 3.64
N ALA A 43 -1.82 4.03 2.86
CA ALA A 43 -1.42 5.38 3.26
C ALA A 43 -2.08 5.83 4.57
N ASN A 44 -3.37 5.49 4.77
CA ASN A 44 -4.06 5.78 6.02
C ASN A 44 -3.49 5.00 7.22
N VAL A 45 -3.05 3.75 7.02
CA VAL A 45 -2.39 2.95 8.06
C VAL A 45 -1.02 3.53 8.43
N LEU A 46 -0.26 4.03 7.45
CA LEU A 46 0.97 4.77 7.69
C LEU A 46 0.70 6.05 8.51
N ILE A 47 -0.35 6.81 8.15
CA ILE A 47 -0.78 7.98 8.94
C ILE A 47 -1.11 7.56 10.37
N LEU A 48 -1.90 6.51 10.56
CA LEU A 48 -2.28 6.00 11.89
C LEU A 48 -1.06 5.60 12.73
N SER A 49 -0.02 5.06 12.08
CA SER A 49 1.27 4.72 12.70
C SER A 49 2.18 5.94 12.91
N ASN A 50 1.71 7.14 12.57
CA ASN A 50 2.43 8.40 12.65
C ASN A 50 3.61 8.53 11.68
N HIS A 51 3.59 7.79 10.57
CA HIS A 51 4.57 7.86 9.48
C HIS A 51 4.15 8.87 8.40
N ILE A 52 4.04 10.13 8.81
CA ILE A 52 3.45 11.21 7.98
C ILE A 52 4.19 11.40 6.65
N GLN A 53 5.51 11.43 6.66
CA GLN A 53 6.32 11.59 5.44
C GLN A 53 6.18 10.38 4.51
N ARG A 54 6.20 9.16 5.05
CA ARG A 54 6.05 7.93 4.26
C ARG A 54 4.66 7.82 3.63
N ALA A 55 3.62 8.19 4.38
CA ALA A 55 2.27 8.28 3.83
C ALA A 55 2.19 9.29 2.67
N HIS A 56 2.83 10.46 2.80
CA HIS A 56 2.89 11.45 1.72
C HIS A 56 3.60 10.91 0.47
N GLU A 57 4.74 10.25 0.64
CA GLU A 57 5.49 9.63 -0.46
C GLU A 57 4.65 8.57 -1.19
N LEU A 58 3.94 7.72 -0.46
CA LEU A 58 3.03 6.73 -1.03
C LEU A 58 1.85 7.40 -1.77
N ILE A 59 1.23 8.41 -1.18
CA ILE A 59 0.13 9.17 -1.81
C ILE A 59 0.60 9.83 -3.11
N ASN A 60 1.77 10.48 -3.12
CA ASN A 60 2.34 11.08 -4.34
C ASN A 60 2.58 10.05 -5.44
N THR A 61 3.12 8.89 -5.05
CA THR A 61 3.35 7.77 -5.96
C THR A 61 2.05 7.31 -6.60
N LEU A 62 0.99 7.13 -5.80
CA LEU A 62 -0.34 6.79 -6.30
C LEU A 62 -0.88 7.82 -7.28
N TYR A 63 -0.72 9.11 -6.97
CA TYR A 63 -1.13 10.18 -7.87
C TYR A 63 -0.32 10.23 -9.16
N LYS A 64 0.99 9.93 -9.11
CA LYS A 64 1.87 9.88 -10.29
C LYS A 64 1.44 8.78 -11.25
N TYR A 65 1.14 7.59 -10.74
CA TYR A 65 0.83 6.40 -11.55
C TYR A 65 -0.67 6.13 -11.71
N ARG A 66 -1.53 7.01 -11.20
CA ARG A 66 -2.99 6.82 -11.19
C ARG A 66 -3.56 6.45 -12.56
N ASP A 67 -3.15 7.13 -13.62
CA ASP A 67 -3.70 6.93 -14.97
C ASP A 67 -3.23 5.61 -15.58
N GLU A 68 -2.09 5.08 -15.14
CA GLU A 68 -1.57 3.77 -15.52
C GLU A 68 -2.30 2.65 -14.76
N ILE A 69 -2.57 2.88 -13.47
CA ILE A 69 -3.30 1.95 -12.59
C ILE A 69 -4.77 1.88 -13.00
N ALA A 70 -5.47 3.01 -13.06
CA ALA A 70 -6.91 3.13 -13.35
C ALA A 70 -7.18 4.15 -14.48
N PRO A 71 -7.07 3.75 -15.76
CA PRO A 71 -7.32 4.64 -16.90
C PRO A 71 -8.76 5.19 -16.88
N ALA A 72 -8.91 6.47 -17.21
CA ALA A 72 -10.11 7.33 -17.07
C ALA A 72 -11.43 6.86 -17.75
N SER A 73 -11.53 5.61 -18.21
CA SER A 73 -12.74 5.00 -18.76
C SER A 73 -13.76 4.57 -17.70
N SER A 74 -13.34 4.44 -16.44
CA SER A 74 -14.23 4.32 -15.29
C SER A 74 -14.55 5.72 -14.74
N THR A 75 -15.81 5.94 -14.36
CA THR A 75 -16.39 7.13 -13.71
C THR A 75 -15.38 8.05 -13.02
N PRO A 76 -15.48 9.40 -13.10
CA PRO A 76 -14.54 10.31 -12.44
C PRO A 76 -14.48 9.98 -10.95
N THR A 77 -13.49 9.20 -10.56
CA THR A 77 -13.18 8.93 -9.18
C THR A 77 -12.57 10.23 -8.68
N ASN A 78 -13.28 10.97 -7.84
CA ASN A 78 -12.65 12.07 -7.13
C ASN A 78 -11.45 11.47 -6.39
N SER A 79 -10.23 11.83 -6.80
CA SER A 79 -9.00 11.28 -6.22
C SER A 79 -8.73 11.83 -4.84
N SER A 80 -9.27 13.02 -4.55
CA SER A 80 -9.19 13.65 -3.24
C SER A 80 -10.45 13.32 -2.42
N THR A 81 -10.24 12.92 -1.17
CA THR A 81 -11.28 12.68 -0.17
C THR A 81 -11.20 13.77 0.90
N PRO A 82 -12.29 14.06 1.65
CA PRO A 82 -12.25 15.00 2.77
C PRO A 82 -11.11 14.69 3.77
N VAL A 83 -10.75 13.42 3.94
CA VAL A 83 -9.66 12.97 4.81
C VAL A 83 -8.30 13.42 4.30
N LEU A 84 -8.04 13.26 3.00
CA LEU A 84 -6.80 13.74 2.39
C LEU A 84 -6.72 15.26 2.42
N GLU A 85 -7.83 15.96 2.19
CA GLU A 85 -7.86 17.42 2.31
C GLU A 85 -7.56 17.87 3.74
N TYR A 86 -8.09 17.17 4.74
CA TYR A 86 -7.77 17.43 6.14
C TYR A 86 -6.31 17.11 6.48
N PHE A 87 -5.75 16.04 5.91
CA PHE A 87 -4.33 15.73 6.03
C PHE A 87 -3.44 16.88 5.55
N TRP A 88 -3.73 17.44 4.37
CA TRP A 88 -3.01 18.62 3.85
C TRP A 88 -3.26 19.88 4.67
N GLN A 89 -4.47 20.06 5.20
CA GLN A 89 -4.79 21.19 6.06
C GLN A 89 -3.98 21.16 7.37
N ALA A 90 -3.79 19.97 7.93
CA ALA A 90 -3.03 19.74 9.15
C ALA A 90 -1.51 19.85 8.94
N HIS A 91 -1.00 19.48 7.76
CA HIS A 91 0.43 19.47 7.42
C HIS A 91 0.76 20.45 6.30
N LYS A 92 0.70 21.74 6.59
CA LYS A 92 0.90 22.82 5.60
C LYS A 92 2.32 22.89 5.04
N ASP A 93 3.27 22.24 5.70
CA ASP A 93 4.66 22.08 5.29
C ASP A 93 4.84 21.00 4.20
N ILE A 94 3.82 20.16 3.98
CA ILE A 94 3.84 19.09 3.00
C ILE A 94 3.13 19.55 1.72
N SER A 95 3.83 19.46 0.59
CA SER A 95 3.29 19.87 -0.71
C SER A 95 2.31 18.84 -1.28
N ARG A 96 1.20 19.31 -1.84
CA ARG A 96 0.25 18.45 -2.57
C ARG A 96 0.85 17.87 -3.86
N PRO A 97 0.39 16.69 -4.33
CA PRO A 97 0.85 16.10 -5.59
C PRO A 97 0.59 17.00 -6.82
N PHE A 98 1.50 17.00 -7.79
CA PHE A 98 1.52 17.91 -8.96
C PHE A 98 0.38 17.69 -10.00
N HIS A 99 -0.49 16.69 -9.82
CA HIS A 99 -1.56 16.32 -10.75
C HIS A 99 -2.93 16.13 -10.08
N GLU A 100 -3.06 16.50 -8.80
CA GLU A 100 -4.34 16.42 -8.09
C GLU A 100 -5.34 17.45 -8.64
N GLN A 101 -6.49 16.99 -9.13
CA GLN A 101 -7.63 17.88 -9.31
C GLN A 101 -8.04 18.37 -7.93
N GLN A 102 -7.83 19.67 -7.66
CA GLN A 102 -8.19 20.29 -6.40
C GLN A 102 -9.66 19.99 -6.08
N TYR A 103 -9.93 19.47 -4.87
CA TYR A 103 -11.29 19.18 -4.40
C TYR A 103 -12.19 20.43 -4.45
N GLU A 104 -11.60 21.64 -4.36
CA GLU A 104 -12.25 22.93 -4.62
C GLU A 104 -12.99 22.99 -5.96
N SER A 105 -12.51 22.26 -6.98
CA SER A 105 -13.16 22.17 -8.28
C SER A 105 -14.47 21.38 -8.24
N ALA A 106 -14.63 20.44 -7.30
CA ALA A 106 -15.84 19.66 -7.06
C ALA A 106 -16.85 20.40 -6.17
N LEU A 107 -16.40 21.36 -5.36
CA LEU A 107 -17.23 22.19 -4.47
C LEU A 107 -17.98 23.33 -5.18
N LYS A 108 -17.88 23.44 -6.51
CA LYS A 108 -18.42 24.55 -7.32
C LYS A 108 -19.93 24.78 -7.21
N GLU A 109 -20.69 23.87 -6.60
CA GLU A 109 -22.13 24.02 -6.38
C GLU A 109 -22.50 24.69 -5.04
N ASP A 110 -21.63 24.66 -4.02
CA ASP A 110 -22.02 24.98 -2.63
C ASP A 110 -21.54 26.36 -2.12
N SER A 111 -20.75 27.12 -2.89
CA SER A 111 -20.20 28.45 -2.53
C SER A 111 -19.38 28.51 -1.22
N LEU A 112 -19.01 27.36 -0.65
CA LEU A 112 -18.16 27.25 0.54
C LEU A 112 -16.67 27.23 0.14
N THR A 113 -15.83 27.80 0.99
CA THR A 113 -14.38 27.53 0.96
C THR A 113 -14.11 26.08 1.40
N LEU A 114 -12.95 25.53 1.02
CA LEU A 114 -12.55 24.18 1.45
C LEU A 114 -12.57 24.05 2.99
N ASP A 115 -12.04 25.04 3.71
CA ASP A 115 -12.03 25.05 5.17
C ASP A 115 -13.46 25.00 5.76
N GLU A 116 -14.40 25.78 5.20
CA GLU A 116 -15.80 25.78 5.64
C GLU A 116 -16.49 24.45 5.32
N TYR A 117 -16.16 23.83 4.19
CA TYR A 117 -16.67 22.52 3.82
C TYR A 117 -16.17 21.43 4.78
N LEU A 118 -14.86 21.35 5.03
CA LEU A 118 -14.29 20.37 5.96
C LEU A 118 -14.88 20.55 7.37
N ALA A 119 -14.99 21.79 7.85
CA ALA A 119 -15.61 22.08 9.14
C ALA A 119 -17.09 21.65 9.19
N LYS A 120 -17.85 21.86 8.10
CA LYS A 120 -19.25 21.42 7.97
C LYS A 120 -19.36 19.89 8.01
N GLU A 121 -18.48 19.17 7.29
CA GLU A 121 -18.46 17.70 7.27
C GLU A 121 -18.06 17.12 8.63
N GLN A 122 -16.99 17.65 9.26
CA GLN A 122 -16.56 17.25 10.61
C GLN A 122 -17.65 17.48 11.65
N TRP A 123 -18.35 18.62 11.57
CA TRP A 123 -19.51 18.91 12.41
C TRP A 123 -20.69 17.95 12.13
N GLY A 124 -20.90 17.59 10.87
CA GLY A 124 -21.88 16.59 10.47
C GLY A 124 -21.62 15.23 11.14
N GLN A 125 -20.37 14.77 11.12
CA GLN A 125 -19.96 13.54 11.79
C GLN A 125 -20.09 13.62 13.32
N TYR A 126 -19.68 14.74 13.94
CA TYR A 126 -19.86 14.95 15.39
C TYR A 126 -21.34 14.84 15.79
N ARG A 127 -22.22 15.52 15.06
CA ARG A 127 -23.67 15.45 15.28
C ARG A 127 -24.21 14.04 15.13
N GLU A 128 -23.74 13.29 14.14
CA GLU A 128 -24.15 11.89 13.95
C GLU A 128 -23.78 11.05 15.17
N SER A 129 -22.57 11.24 15.71
CA SER A 129 -22.15 10.55 16.92
C SER A 129 -22.97 10.92 18.17
N CYS A 130 -23.57 12.12 18.22
CA CYS A 130 -24.49 12.55 19.28
C CYS A 130 -25.94 12.07 19.09
N ARG A 131 -26.29 11.41 17.98
CA ARG A 131 -27.68 10.95 17.75
C ARG A 131 -28.07 9.81 18.67
N THR A 132 -29.25 9.95 19.26
CA THR A 132 -29.88 9.00 20.20
C THR A 132 -30.94 8.12 19.54
N ARG A 133 -31.47 8.54 18.37
CA ARG A 133 -32.56 7.86 17.66
C ARG A 133 -32.31 6.38 17.41
N TRP A 134 -31.09 6.03 17.01
CA TRP A 134 -30.74 4.63 16.77
C TRP A 134 -30.91 3.77 18.02
N MET A 135 -30.57 4.30 19.20
CA MET A 135 -30.71 3.58 20.48
C MET A 135 -32.18 3.40 20.87
N LEU A 136 -33.02 4.40 20.59
CA LEU A 136 -34.47 4.29 20.80
C LEU A 136 -35.06 3.16 19.95
N GLU A 137 -34.69 3.11 18.67
CA GLU A 137 -35.24 2.19 17.68
C GLU A 137 -34.72 0.75 17.83
N HIS A 138 -33.44 0.58 18.15
CA HIS A 138 -32.79 -0.74 18.11
C HIS A 138 -32.56 -1.36 19.48
N LEU A 139 -32.61 -0.56 20.54
CA LEU A 139 -32.29 -0.99 21.89
C LEU A 139 -33.37 -0.73 22.92
N SER A 140 -34.47 -0.10 22.51
CA SER A 140 -35.62 0.16 23.38
C SER A 140 -35.25 0.94 24.66
N VAL A 141 -34.19 1.74 24.59
CA VAL A 141 -33.74 2.60 25.70
C VAL A 141 -34.34 3.98 25.54
N ALA A 142 -35.23 4.35 26.45
CA ALA A 142 -35.82 5.69 26.49
C ALA A 142 -34.76 6.74 26.87
N GLU A 143 -34.88 7.94 26.29
CA GLU A 143 -34.08 9.08 26.72
C GLU A 143 -34.41 9.43 28.18
N PRO A 144 -33.42 9.52 29.08
CA PRO A 144 -33.65 9.94 30.44
C PRO A 144 -34.05 11.42 30.48
N LYS A 145 -34.93 11.78 31.43
CA LYS A 145 -35.29 13.19 31.67
C LYS A 145 -34.10 14.01 32.16
N ASP A 146 -33.18 13.36 32.87
CA ASP A 146 -31.94 13.94 33.36
C ASP A 146 -30.78 13.03 32.94
N PRO A 147 -29.88 13.48 32.04
CA PRO A 147 -28.76 12.67 31.60
C PRO A 147 -27.71 12.44 32.71
N HIS A 148 -27.75 13.15 33.84
CA HIS A 148 -26.84 12.92 34.97
C HIS A 148 -27.09 11.60 35.72
N ILE A 149 -28.15 10.86 35.37
CA ILE A 149 -28.38 9.48 35.84
C ILE A 149 -27.21 8.54 35.50
N TRP A 150 -26.35 8.90 34.54
CA TRP A 150 -25.11 8.18 34.23
C TRP A 150 -24.24 7.88 35.46
N ARG A 151 -24.27 8.78 36.46
CA ARG A 151 -23.50 8.63 37.70
C ARG A 151 -23.94 7.42 38.51
N GLU A 152 -25.24 7.13 38.49
CA GLU A 152 -25.90 6.12 39.33
C GLU A 152 -26.13 4.78 38.60
N THR A 153 -26.21 4.81 37.27
CA THR A 153 -26.42 3.61 36.46
C THR A 153 -25.10 2.99 36.00
N ASP A 154 -25.06 1.67 35.92
CA ASP A 154 -24.01 0.91 35.24
C ASP A 154 -24.51 0.27 33.94
N ASP A 155 -25.77 0.54 33.54
CA ASP A 155 -26.33 0.04 32.29
C ASP A 155 -25.57 0.64 31.08
N PRO A 156 -24.90 -0.18 30.24
CA PRO A 156 -24.08 0.31 29.14
C PRO A 156 -24.84 1.21 28.17
N ALA A 157 -26.10 0.84 27.91
CA ALA A 157 -26.94 1.56 26.97
C ALA A 157 -27.35 2.92 27.52
N MET A 158 -27.72 3.01 28.80
CA MET A 158 -28.00 4.28 29.45
C MET A 158 -26.75 5.16 29.56
N LEU A 159 -25.57 4.60 29.85
CA LEU A 159 -24.31 5.36 29.87
C LEU A 159 -23.99 5.99 28.50
N ALA A 160 -24.12 5.21 27.43
CA ALA A 160 -23.98 5.73 26.07
C ALA A 160 -25.02 6.80 25.73
N MET A 161 -26.28 6.62 26.17
CA MET A 161 -27.37 7.58 25.95
C MET A 161 -27.04 8.92 26.61
N CYS A 162 -26.63 8.87 27.87
CA CYS A 162 -26.32 10.05 28.66
C CYS A 162 -25.11 10.80 28.10
N SER A 163 -24.04 10.09 27.73
CA SER A 163 -22.86 10.71 27.10
C SER A 163 -23.24 11.50 25.84
N ARG A 164 -24.11 10.93 24.99
CA ARG A 164 -24.59 11.60 23.76
C ARG A 164 -25.45 12.81 24.06
N LEU A 165 -26.39 12.70 24.99
CA LEU A 165 -27.26 13.81 25.39
C LEU A 165 -26.46 14.97 26.01
N LEU A 166 -25.44 14.67 26.81
CA LEU A 166 -24.54 15.68 27.40
C LEU A 166 -23.64 16.34 26.36
N ALA A 167 -23.27 15.60 25.30
CA ALA A 167 -22.47 16.11 24.19
C ALA A 167 -23.31 16.79 23.09
N LYS A 168 -24.64 16.74 23.15
CA LYS A 168 -25.51 17.23 22.09
C LYS A 168 -25.64 18.76 22.15
N GLU A 169 -25.42 19.42 21.02
CA GLU A 169 -25.72 20.84 20.82
C GLU A 169 -26.61 20.99 19.57
N GLU A 170 -27.68 21.78 19.67
CA GLU A 170 -28.65 21.97 18.59
C GLU A 170 -28.19 23.06 17.61
N THR A 171 -27.33 23.97 18.07
CA THR A 171 -26.80 25.07 17.28
C THR A 171 -25.65 24.59 16.38
N GLN A 172 -25.76 24.82 15.07
CA GLN A 172 -24.74 24.41 14.12
C GLN A 172 -23.38 25.08 14.40
N GLY A 173 -22.31 24.27 14.43
CA GLY A 173 -20.93 24.74 14.61
C GLY A 173 -20.57 25.14 16.04
N LEU A 174 -21.49 24.99 17.00
CA LEU A 174 -21.21 25.22 18.42
C LEU A 174 -21.11 23.90 19.16
N TYR A 175 -20.21 23.85 20.15
CA TYR A 175 -20.05 22.70 21.02
C TYR A 175 -20.69 23.03 22.37
N PRO A 176 -21.15 22.01 23.11
CA PRO A 176 -21.69 22.23 24.45
C PRO A 176 -20.61 22.83 25.38
N PRO A 177 -21.00 23.46 26.49
CA PRO A 177 -20.06 24.02 27.46
C PRO A 177 -19.03 22.98 27.92
N GLN A 178 -17.82 23.44 28.26
CA GLN A 178 -16.72 22.55 28.65
C GLN A 178 -17.08 21.64 29.84
N GLU A 179 -17.93 22.09 30.76
CA GLU A 179 -18.45 21.26 31.87
C GLU A 179 -19.30 20.09 31.36
N SER A 180 -20.18 20.32 30.40
CA SER A 180 -20.99 19.28 29.75
C SER A 180 -20.11 18.30 28.97
N ILE A 181 -19.06 18.79 28.29
CA ILE A 181 -18.07 17.93 27.59
C ILE A 181 -17.35 17.01 28.60
N ARG A 182 -16.93 17.55 29.76
CA ARG A 182 -16.31 16.74 30.82
C ARG A 182 -17.26 15.67 31.36
N GLU A 183 -18.51 16.02 31.62
CA GLU A 183 -19.53 15.06 32.06
C GLU A 183 -19.82 13.99 31.00
N ALA A 184 -19.90 14.38 29.73
CA ALA A 184 -20.10 13.46 28.61
C ALA A 184 -18.95 12.47 28.47
N LEU A 185 -17.70 12.95 28.58
CA LEU A 185 -16.51 12.10 28.56
C LEU A 185 -16.46 11.19 29.78
N ALA A 186 -16.80 11.67 30.98
CA ALA A 186 -16.83 10.85 32.19
C ALA A 186 -17.85 9.69 32.07
N ALA A 187 -19.03 9.95 31.52
CA ALA A 187 -20.02 8.91 31.21
C ALA A 187 -19.48 7.88 30.19
N ALA A 188 -18.78 8.35 29.14
CA ALA A 188 -18.15 7.46 28.15
C ALA A 188 -17.02 6.62 28.78
N MET A 189 -16.19 7.21 29.63
CA MET A 189 -15.11 6.49 30.33
C MET A 189 -15.67 5.47 31.32
N LYS A 190 -16.79 5.77 31.99
CA LYS A 190 -17.50 4.79 32.84
C LYS A 190 -18.01 3.59 32.01
N LEU A 191 -18.49 3.82 30.79
CA LEU A 191 -18.85 2.76 29.85
C LEU A 191 -17.61 1.93 29.44
N TYR A 192 -16.51 2.59 29.05
CA TYR A 192 -15.30 1.89 28.56
C TYR A 192 -14.48 1.21 29.66
N ALA A 193 -14.73 1.53 30.93
CA ALA A 193 -14.18 0.78 32.06
C ALA A 193 -14.84 -0.62 32.21
N GLN A 194 -15.99 -0.85 31.58
CA GLN A 194 -16.66 -2.16 31.62
C GLN A 194 -16.01 -3.15 30.64
N PRO A 195 -16.00 -4.46 30.94
CA PRO A 195 -15.46 -5.47 30.03
C PRO A 195 -16.10 -5.39 28.64
N GLN A 196 -15.26 -5.29 27.60
CA GLN A 196 -15.69 -5.26 26.19
C GLN A 196 -15.28 -6.56 25.50
N ALA A 197 -16.21 -7.18 24.76
CA ALA A 197 -15.90 -8.34 23.94
C ALA A 197 -15.39 -7.90 22.56
N PRO A 198 -14.29 -8.48 22.05
CA PRO A 198 -13.84 -8.22 20.67
C PRO A 198 -14.88 -8.67 19.65
N VAL A 199 -14.81 -8.17 18.42
CA VAL A 199 -15.57 -8.72 17.29
C VAL A 199 -15.02 -10.11 16.98
N GLU A 200 -15.85 -11.16 17.07
CA GLU A 200 -15.45 -12.50 16.59
C GLU A 200 -15.41 -12.53 15.06
N GLU A 201 -14.35 -13.10 14.51
CA GLU A 201 -14.12 -13.22 13.07
C GLU A 201 -15.19 -14.08 12.36
N GLY A 202 -15.58 -13.70 11.14
CA GLY A 202 -16.51 -14.48 10.30
C GLY A 202 -18.00 -14.44 10.68
N VAL A 203 -18.38 -13.69 11.72
CA VAL A 203 -19.79 -13.53 12.12
C VAL A 203 -20.42 -12.35 11.36
N ASP A 204 -21.47 -12.60 10.58
CA ASP A 204 -22.31 -11.53 10.01
C ASP A 204 -23.10 -10.84 11.13
N TYR A 205 -22.44 -9.88 11.74
CA TYR A 205 -23.03 -9.15 12.85
C TYR A 205 -24.23 -8.32 12.44
N THR A 206 -24.38 -7.90 11.18
CA THR A 206 -25.46 -6.98 10.75
C THR A 206 -26.87 -7.49 11.08
N SER A 207 -27.04 -8.81 11.18
CA SER A 207 -28.29 -9.48 11.51
C SER A 207 -28.47 -9.84 13.00
N THR A 208 -27.43 -9.69 13.82
CA THR A 208 -27.41 -10.16 15.21
C THR A 208 -27.94 -9.12 16.22
N GLN A 209 -28.52 -9.60 17.32
CA GLN A 209 -28.87 -8.74 18.45
C GLN A 209 -27.62 -8.15 19.13
N ALA A 210 -26.50 -8.87 19.10
CA ALA A 210 -25.19 -8.40 19.59
C ALA A 210 -24.72 -7.12 18.89
N TRP A 211 -24.88 -7.05 17.57
CA TRP A 211 -24.61 -5.85 16.76
C TRP A 211 -25.52 -4.68 17.13
N ARG A 212 -26.83 -4.93 17.24
CA ARG A 212 -27.78 -3.89 17.63
C ARG A 212 -27.51 -3.34 19.04
N SER A 213 -26.94 -4.15 19.93
CA SER A 213 -26.53 -3.73 21.28
C SER A 213 -25.13 -3.15 21.40
N ARG A 214 -24.37 -3.10 20.30
CA ARG A 214 -22.98 -2.65 20.33
C ARG A 214 -22.92 -1.13 20.36
N HIS A 215 -23.05 -0.56 21.55
CA HIS A 215 -22.79 0.87 21.82
C HIS A 215 -21.34 1.28 21.63
N SER A 216 -20.46 0.30 21.45
CA SER A 216 -19.03 0.40 21.22
C SER A 216 -18.65 0.58 19.76
N PHE A 217 -19.60 0.72 18.81
CA PHE A 217 -19.23 1.09 17.45
C PHE A 217 -18.31 2.29 17.42
N LEU A 218 -17.40 2.23 16.47
CA LEU A 218 -16.43 3.25 16.19
C LEU A 218 -17.05 4.66 15.98
N ILE A 219 -18.27 4.79 15.45
CA ILE A 219 -19.03 6.07 15.43
C ILE A 219 -19.10 6.70 16.82
N TYR A 220 -19.25 5.87 17.85
CA TYR A 220 -19.48 6.26 19.24
C TYR A 220 -18.17 6.42 20.00
N ARG A 221 -17.13 5.65 19.68
CA ARG A 221 -15.76 5.91 20.19
C ARG A 221 -15.17 7.19 19.61
N ARG A 222 -15.49 7.51 18.36
CA ARG A 222 -15.16 8.79 17.71
C ARG A 222 -15.63 9.97 18.55
N LEU A 223 -16.85 9.93 19.10
CA LEU A 223 -17.36 10.97 20.00
C LEU A 223 -16.43 11.15 21.20
N ALA A 224 -16.14 10.08 21.93
CA ALA A 224 -15.33 10.16 23.14
C ALA A 224 -13.89 10.64 22.87
N ILE A 225 -13.30 10.21 21.74
CA ILE A 225 -12.01 10.72 21.26
C ILE A 225 -12.09 12.23 21.02
N GLU A 226 -13.10 12.69 20.27
CA GLU A 226 -13.25 14.12 19.97
C GLU A 226 -13.50 14.95 21.24
N LEU A 227 -14.30 14.45 22.19
CA LEU A 227 -14.51 15.10 23.49
C LEU A 227 -13.20 15.22 24.28
N ALA A 228 -12.39 14.15 24.32
CA ALA A 228 -11.09 14.16 24.98
C ALA A 228 -10.11 15.15 24.32
N ILE A 229 -10.03 15.17 22.99
CA ILE A 229 -9.20 16.15 22.25
C ILE A 229 -9.62 17.59 22.59
N ARG A 230 -10.93 17.87 22.62
CA ARG A 230 -11.46 19.22 22.96
C ARG A 230 -11.15 19.65 24.39
N LEU A 231 -10.95 18.70 25.31
CA LEU A 231 -10.52 18.97 26.68
C LEU A 231 -8.98 19.07 26.79
N GLY A 232 -8.24 18.79 25.72
CA GLY A 232 -6.78 18.69 25.73
C GLY A 232 -6.26 17.41 26.37
N GLU A 233 -7.10 16.39 26.55
CA GLU A 233 -6.76 15.11 27.16
C GLU A 233 -6.27 14.10 26.10
N LEU A 234 -5.10 14.37 25.51
CA LEU A 234 -4.56 13.59 24.39
C LEU A 234 -4.26 12.13 24.76
N GLU A 235 -3.81 11.87 25.99
CA GLU A 235 -3.58 10.51 26.50
C GLU A 235 -4.88 9.73 26.64
N THR A 236 -5.95 10.39 27.11
CA THR A 236 -7.29 9.81 27.17
C THR A 236 -7.79 9.48 25.77
N ALA A 237 -7.65 10.42 24.82
CA ALA A 237 -8.02 10.21 23.43
C ALA A 237 -7.26 9.02 22.81
N SER A 238 -5.94 8.95 23.03
CA SER A 238 -5.08 7.86 22.57
C SER A 238 -5.49 6.51 23.18
N ALA A 239 -5.78 6.47 24.49
CA ALA A 239 -6.23 5.25 25.16
C ALA A 239 -7.58 4.74 24.62
N ILE A 240 -8.51 5.65 24.32
CA ILE A 240 -9.81 5.28 23.72
C ILE A 240 -9.60 4.77 22.29
N LEU A 241 -8.78 5.43 21.48
CA LEU A 241 -8.44 4.99 20.12
C LEU A 241 -7.75 3.62 20.13
N SER A 242 -6.79 3.43 21.02
CA SER A 242 -6.09 2.17 21.23
C SER A 242 -7.06 1.03 21.59
N MET A 243 -8.02 1.29 22.49
CA MET A 243 -9.08 0.35 22.82
C MET A 243 -9.97 0.05 21.60
N ALA A 244 -10.33 1.08 20.83
CA ALA A 244 -11.13 0.96 19.62
C ALA A 244 -10.48 -0.01 18.62
N LEU A 245 -9.18 0.20 18.35
CA LEU A 245 -8.41 -0.63 17.43
C LEU A 245 -8.35 -2.10 17.87
N ARG A 246 -8.11 -2.35 19.16
CA ARG A 246 -8.01 -3.73 19.70
C ARG A 246 -9.34 -4.48 19.77
N VAL A 247 -10.44 -3.77 20.01
CA VAL A 247 -11.75 -4.39 20.27
C VAL A 247 -12.60 -4.47 19.02
N ASP A 248 -12.55 -3.43 18.18
CA ASP A 248 -13.47 -3.23 17.07
C ASP A 248 -12.76 -3.29 15.70
N GLY A 249 -11.43 -3.11 15.64
CA GLY A 249 -10.70 -2.97 14.38
C GLY A 249 -11.20 -1.79 13.55
N PHE A 250 -11.02 -1.82 12.23
CA PHE A 250 -11.75 -0.94 11.30
C PHE A 250 -12.67 -1.77 10.41
N GLY A 251 -13.90 -1.31 10.24
CA GLY A 251 -14.91 -1.99 9.43
C GLY A 251 -15.46 -1.11 8.32
N ARG A 252 -16.11 -1.72 7.33
CA ARG A 252 -16.77 -1.01 6.20
C ARG A 252 -18.02 -0.23 6.58
N SER A 253 -18.56 -0.42 7.79
CA SER A 253 -19.77 0.28 8.21
C SER A 253 -19.51 1.77 8.41
N SER A 254 -20.43 2.63 7.94
CA SER A 254 -20.37 4.08 8.06
C SER A 254 -19.96 4.52 9.47
N GLY A 255 -18.92 5.36 9.58
CA GLY A 255 -18.39 5.88 10.84
C GLY A 255 -17.55 4.90 11.67
N ALA A 256 -17.26 3.72 11.11
CA ALA A 256 -16.29 2.76 11.62
C ALA A 256 -15.09 2.54 10.68
N SER A 257 -14.96 3.41 9.68
CA SER A 257 -13.81 3.38 8.79
C SER A 257 -12.62 4.08 9.43
N LEU A 258 -11.40 3.66 9.09
CA LEU A 258 -10.17 4.36 9.48
C LEU A 258 -10.19 5.83 9.05
N GLN A 259 -10.73 6.11 7.87
CA GLN A 259 -10.89 7.44 7.32
C GLN A 259 -11.69 8.37 8.25
N ASP A 260 -12.78 7.88 8.85
CA ASP A 260 -13.61 8.67 9.77
C ASP A 260 -12.87 9.10 11.05
N PHE A 261 -11.87 8.32 11.49
CA PHE A 261 -11.03 8.68 12.64
C PHE A 261 -9.94 9.66 12.27
N LEU A 262 -9.27 9.43 11.13
CA LEU A 262 -8.27 10.35 10.60
C LEU A 262 -8.87 11.71 10.23
N PHE A 263 -10.19 11.80 10.14
CA PHE A 263 -10.93 13.04 9.92
C PHE A 263 -11.39 13.75 11.20
N VAL A 264 -11.14 13.20 12.40
CA VAL A 264 -11.50 13.86 13.66
C VAL A 264 -10.64 15.12 13.87
N PRO A 265 -11.25 16.29 14.18
CA PRO A 265 -10.50 17.51 14.47
C PRO A 265 -9.48 17.30 15.60
N GLY A 266 -8.20 17.53 15.33
CA GLY A 266 -7.09 17.41 16.28
C GLY A 266 -6.53 16.00 16.43
N ILE A 267 -6.94 15.04 15.59
CA ILE A 267 -6.44 13.66 15.66
C ILE A 267 -4.92 13.56 15.48
N TYR A 268 -4.32 14.42 14.67
CA TYR A 268 -2.87 14.42 14.41
C TYR A 268 -2.04 14.76 15.65
N ASP A 269 -2.61 15.39 16.68
CA ASP A 269 -1.94 15.57 17.98
C ASP A 269 -1.99 14.28 18.84
N VAL A 270 -2.93 13.38 18.56
CA VAL A 270 -3.12 12.11 19.26
C VAL A 270 -2.26 10.99 18.66
N LEU A 271 -2.08 10.97 17.33
CA LEU A 271 -1.34 9.89 16.64
C LEU A 271 0.10 9.68 17.18
N PRO A 272 0.90 10.73 17.47
CA PRO A 272 2.21 10.55 18.09
C PRO A 272 2.14 9.92 19.49
N VAL A 273 1.07 10.18 20.25
CA VAL A 273 0.85 9.59 21.57
C VAL A 273 0.50 8.11 21.44
N LEU A 274 -0.34 7.75 20.45
CA LEU A 274 -0.68 6.37 20.13
C LEU A 274 0.55 5.58 19.66
N ALA A 275 1.35 6.14 18.75
CA ALA A 275 2.52 5.50 18.14
C ALA A 275 3.60 5.11 19.16
N LYS A 276 3.74 5.86 20.27
CA LYS A 276 4.67 5.51 21.36
C LYS A 276 4.43 4.13 21.96
N GLY A 277 3.20 3.63 21.88
CA GLY A 277 2.86 2.30 22.38
C GLY A 277 2.99 1.18 21.35
N GLY A 278 3.43 1.48 20.12
CA GLY A 278 3.64 0.50 19.04
C GLY A 278 2.47 -0.46 18.84
N LYS A 279 2.78 -1.74 18.59
CA LYS A 279 1.79 -2.81 18.37
C LYS A 279 0.86 -3.08 19.56
N GLU A 280 1.30 -2.80 20.78
CA GLU A 280 0.45 -2.95 21.98
C GLU A 280 -0.69 -1.94 21.98
N SER A 281 -0.43 -0.72 21.49
CA SER A 281 -1.43 0.35 21.44
C SER A 281 -2.21 0.39 20.14
N ASN A 282 -1.56 0.08 19.02
CA ASN A 282 -2.16 0.00 17.69
C ASN A 282 -1.79 -1.35 17.06
N PRO A 283 -2.71 -2.33 17.00
CA PRO A 283 -2.47 -3.61 16.33
C PRO A 283 -2.06 -3.49 14.85
N LEU A 284 -2.40 -2.37 14.19
CA LEU A 284 -2.03 -2.05 12.81
C LEU A 284 -0.75 -1.21 12.73
N PHE A 285 0.01 -1.09 13.82
CA PHE A 285 1.23 -0.30 13.85
C PHE A 285 2.28 -0.89 12.92
N VAL A 286 2.70 -0.06 11.97
CA VAL A 286 3.81 -0.34 11.05
C VAL A 286 5.08 0.19 11.69
N GLU A 287 6.10 -0.64 11.84
CA GLU A 287 7.41 -0.20 12.34
C GLU A 287 8.08 0.72 11.30
N GLU A 288 9.01 1.59 11.72
CA GLU A 288 9.68 2.54 10.81
C GLU A 288 10.29 1.85 9.58
N LEU A 289 11.00 0.74 9.80
CA LEU A 289 11.63 -0.02 8.72
C LEU A 289 10.61 -0.61 7.74
N ASP A 290 9.46 -1.07 8.23
CA ASP A 290 8.39 -1.61 7.38
C ASP A 290 7.70 -0.48 6.60
N ALA A 291 7.54 0.70 7.21
CA ALA A 291 7.01 1.90 6.55
C ALA A 291 7.95 2.42 5.46
N GLU A 292 9.26 2.31 5.70
CA GLU A 292 10.31 2.54 4.72
C GLU A 292 10.16 1.57 3.55
N ILE A 293 10.14 0.26 3.79
CA ILE A 293 9.99 -0.75 2.72
C ILE A 293 8.69 -0.53 1.90
N LEU A 294 7.58 -0.17 2.54
CA LEU A 294 6.31 0.14 1.86
C LEU A 294 6.44 1.23 0.80
N VAL A 295 7.23 2.26 1.09
CA VAL A 295 7.48 3.36 0.17
C VAL A 295 8.63 3.02 -0.79
N LEU A 296 9.61 2.26 -0.33
CA LEU A 296 10.86 1.99 -1.04
C LEU A 296 10.73 0.88 -2.07
N GLU A 297 9.79 -0.05 -1.90
CA GLU A 297 9.30 -0.92 -2.99
C GLU A 297 8.70 -0.10 -4.16
N ALA A 298 8.40 1.19 -3.97
CA ALA A 298 8.04 2.10 -5.06
C ALA A 298 9.24 2.87 -5.69
N SER A 299 10.44 2.85 -5.09
CA SER A 299 11.64 3.54 -5.60
C SER A 299 12.58 2.60 -6.35
N TRP A 300 13.03 2.99 -7.55
CA TRP A 300 14.00 2.19 -8.32
C TRP A 300 15.38 2.10 -7.67
N LYS A 301 15.84 3.18 -7.03
CA LYS A 301 17.21 3.25 -6.53
C LYS A 301 17.46 2.23 -5.43
N GLU A 302 16.56 2.21 -4.45
CA GLU A 302 16.72 1.31 -3.32
C GLU A 302 16.43 -0.14 -3.69
N LEU A 303 15.47 -0.39 -4.59
CA LEU A 303 15.21 -1.72 -5.12
C LEU A 303 16.48 -2.33 -5.77
N LEU A 304 17.22 -1.53 -6.53
CA LEU A 304 18.49 -1.94 -7.13
C LEU A 304 19.61 -2.09 -6.09
N GLU A 305 19.68 -1.23 -5.08
CA GLU A 305 20.64 -1.36 -3.97
C GLU A 305 20.40 -2.64 -3.17
N ARG A 306 19.14 -2.97 -2.84
CA ARG A 306 18.76 -4.23 -2.18
C ARG A 306 19.09 -5.45 -3.02
N LEU A 307 18.79 -5.40 -4.33
CA LEU A 307 19.19 -6.46 -5.26
C LEU A 307 20.70 -6.71 -5.19
N ALA A 308 21.49 -5.65 -5.26
CA ALA A 308 22.95 -5.75 -5.26
C ALA A 308 23.51 -6.22 -3.90
N GLU A 309 23.05 -5.65 -2.79
CA GLU A 309 23.50 -6.02 -1.45
C GLU A 309 23.12 -7.45 -1.10
N GLY A 310 21.87 -7.83 -1.37
CA GLY A 310 21.38 -9.18 -1.12
C GLY A 310 22.09 -10.21 -2.01
N ALA A 311 22.24 -9.92 -3.31
CA ALA A 311 22.98 -10.78 -4.23
C ALA A 311 24.42 -11.00 -3.75
N TRP A 312 25.09 -9.95 -3.29
CA TRP A 312 26.44 -10.05 -2.75
C TRP A 312 26.51 -10.92 -1.49
N ILE A 313 25.48 -10.91 -0.64
CA ILE A 313 25.42 -11.76 0.56
C ILE A 313 25.26 -13.23 0.16
N VAL A 314 24.32 -13.51 -0.75
CA VAL A 314 23.92 -14.87 -1.15
C VAL A 314 24.99 -15.53 -2.03
N ASN A 315 25.56 -14.80 -2.98
CA ASN A 315 26.46 -15.35 -4.01
C ASN A 315 27.87 -14.70 -4.03
N LYS A 316 28.37 -14.29 -2.84
CA LYS A 316 29.66 -13.58 -2.69
C LYS A 316 30.85 -14.26 -3.37
N ARG A 317 30.89 -15.60 -3.35
CA ARG A 317 32.03 -16.38 -3.82
C ARG A 317 32.15 -16.27 -5.35
N GLU A 318 31.04 -16.42 -6.05
CA GLU A 318 31.02 -16.30 -7.51
C GLU A 318 31.33 -14.87 -7.96
N TYR A 319 30.70 -13.87 -7.33
CA TYR A 319 31.02 -12.47 -7.65
C TYR A 319 32.51 -12.14 -7.47
N LYS A 320 33.17 -12.71 -6.46
CA LYS A 320 34.62 -12.60 -6.32
C LYS A 320 35.40 -13.30 -7.42
N ARG A 321 34.95 -14.47 -7.90
CA ARG A 321 35.56 -15.16 -9.07
C ARG A 321 35.41 -14.33 -10.34
N MET A 322 34.29 -13.62 -10.48
CA MET A 322 34.03 -12.66 -11.55
C MET A 322 34.83 -11.35 -11.41
N GLY A 323 35.57 -11.17 -10.32
CA GLY A 323 36.43 -9.99 -10.09
C GLY A 323 35.73 -8.80 -9.46
N LEU A 324 34.54 -8.97 -8.87
CA LEU A 324 33.84 -7.90 -8.14
C LEU A 324 34.39 -7.82 -6.70
N GLU A 325 34.47 -6.59 -6.17
CA GLU A 325 35.01 -6.33 -4.82
C GLU A 325 33.91 -6.01 -3.81
N SER A 326 32.75 -5.55 -4.27
CA SER A 326 31.63 -5.10 -3.45
C SER A 326 30.27 -5.30 -4.13
N SER A 327 29.19 -5.15 -3.36
CA SER A 327 27.81 -5.12 -3.90
C SER A 327 27.61 -3.99 -4.92
N ALA A 328 28.26 -2.84 -4.73
CA ALA A 328 28.15 -1.72 -5.67
C ALA A 328 28.65 -2.07 -7.09
N ASP A 329 29.55 -3.04 -7.21
CA ASP A 329 30.08 -3.49 -8.51
C ASP A 329 29.09 -4.39 -9.28
N ILE A 330 28.01 -4.85 -8.64
CA ILE A 330 26.98 -5.66 -9.29
C ILE A 330 26.16 -4.81 -10.26
N LEU A 331 25.82 -3.58 -9.88
CA LEU A 331 25.05 -2.66 -10.71
C LEU A 331 25.94 -2.03 -11.79
N PHE A 332 25.43 -1.95 -13.02
CA PHE A 332 26.14 -1.21 -14.07
C PHE A 332 25.96 0.30 -13.90
N PRO A 333 26.94 1.11 -14.34
CA PRO A 333 26.80 2.56 -14.33
C PRO A 333 25.53 3.03 -15.08
N PRO A 334 24.84 4.07 -14.60
CA PRO A 334 23.63 4.56 -15.23
C PRO A 334 23.83 4.99 -16.70
N ALA A 335 22.78 4.79 -17.50
CA ALA A 335 22.68 5.25 -18.87
C ALA A 335 22.37 6.75 -18.92
N THR A 336 22.96 7.45 -19.88
CA THR A 336 22.65 8.86 -20.14
C THR A 336 21.41 8.97 -21.03
N GLU A 337 20.68 10.09 -20.95
CA GLU A 337 19.52 10.32 -21.84
C GLU A 337 19.90 10.20 -23.32
N ALA A 338 21.10 10.66 -23.72
CA ALA A 338 21.58 10.52 -25.08
C ALA A 338 21.76 9.05 -25.51
N ARG A 339 22.14 8.15 -24.60
CA ARG A 339 22.23 6.71 -24.88
C ARG A 339 20.84 6.08 -24.99
N ILE A 340 19.92 6.47 -24.11
CA ILE A 340 18.53 6.01 -24.14
C ILE A 340 17.89 6.42 -25.48
N GLU A 341 18.02 7.70 -25.86
CA GLU A 341 17.49 8.22 -27.12
C GLU A 341 18.14 7.55 -28.34
N ALA A 342 19.46 7.35 -28.33
CA ALA A 342 20.15 6.66 -29.40
C ALA A 342 19.65 5.21 -29.57
N LYS A 343 19.41 4.50 -28.47
CA LYS A 343 18.87 3.14 -28.51
C LYS A 343 17.40 3.12 -28.94
N GLU A 344 16.57 4.05 -28.46
CA GLU A 344 15.18 4.15 -28.94
C GLU A 344 15.07 4.44 -30.45
N ASN A 345 16.04 5.15 -31.01
CA ASN A 345 16.12 5.38 -32.47
C ASN A 345 16.55 4.13 -33.26
N ASP A 346 17.23 3.19 -32.61
CA ASP A 346 17.76 1.95 -33.21
C ASP A 346 16.71 0.83 -33.17
N VAL A 347 16.11 0.59 -31.99
CA VAL A 347 15.23 -0.57 -31.75
C VAL A 347 13.76 -0.19 -31.50
N GLY A 348 13.42 1.09 -31.60
CA GLY A 348 12.09 1.60 -31.29
C GLY A 348 11.93 1.95 -29.80
N LYS A 349 10.73 2.44 -29.44
CA LYS A 349 10.45 2.99 -28.11
C LYS A 349 10.63 1.92 -27.02
N LEU A 350 11.49 2.22 -26.04
CA LEU A 350 11.73 1.37 -24.88
C LEU A 350 10.63 1.58 -23.82
N PRO A 351 10.31 0.54 -23.01
CA PRO A 351 9.38 0.67 -21.89
C PRO A 351 9.77 1.77 -20.90
N ALA A 352 8.75 2.41 -20.29
CA ALA A 352 8.96 3.56 -19.42
C ALA A 352 9.73 3.20 -18.14
N ASP A 353 9.36 2.09 -17.51
CA ASP A 353 9.96 1.59 -16.27
C ASP A 353 11.40 1.08 -16.51
N LEU A 354 11.68 0.43 -17.65
CA LEU A 354 13.05 0.10 -18.06
C LEU A 354 13.90 1.38 -18.17
N LYS A 355 13.35 2.45 -18.78
CA LYS A 355 14.05 3.73 -18.88
C LYS A 355 14.30 4.37 -17.52
N GLU A 356 13.36 4.26 -16.59
CA GLU A 356 13.57 4.72 -15.21
C GLU A 356 14.67 3.92 -14.49
N MET A 357 14.69 2.60 -14.65
CA MET A 357 15.74 1.74 -14.10
C MET A 357 17.12 2.11 -14.63
N VAL A 358 17.28 2.21 -15.95
CA VAL A 358 18.59 2.39 -16.59
C VAL A 358 19.20 3.76 -16.32
N ARG A 359 18.38 4.76 -15.97
CA ARG A 359 18.87 6.06 -15.46
C ARG A 359 19.56 5.97 -14.11
N ILE A 360 19.33 4.89 -13.37
CA ILE A 360 19.95 4.62 -12.06
C ILE A 360 21.03 3.56 -12.19
N ALA A 361 20.72 2.41 -12.80
CA ALA A 361 21.69 1.38 -13.13
C ALA A 361 21.32 0.76 -14.47
N ASN A 362 22.25 0.80 -15.42
CA ASN A 362 22.03 0.29 -16.77
C ASN A 362 22.18 -1.25 -16.82
N GLY A 363 21.35 -1.94 -16.04
CA GLY A 363 21.45 -3.38 -15.80
C GLY A 363 22.18 -3.74 -14.51
N TYR A 364 22.35 -5.05 -14.30
CA TYR A 364 22.99 -5.64 -13.13
C TYR A 364 23.63 -6.97 -13.50
N ARG A 365 24.60 -7.42 -12.71
CA ARG A 365 25.28 -8.72 -12.87
C ARG A 365 24.58 -9.79 -12.03
N GLY A 366 24.35 -10.96 -12.62
CA GLY A 366 23.97 -12.18 -11.89
C GLY A 366 25.19 -13.08 -11.65
N GLY A 367 24.92 -14.32 -11.27
CA GLY A 367 25.85 -15.45 -11.42
C GLY A 367 25.45 -16.32 -12.61
N TRP A 368 26.19 -17.39 -12.89
CA TRP A 368 25.95 -18.29 -14.02
C TRP A 368 24.49 -18.78 -14.07
N ASP A 369 24.00 -19.41 -12.99
CA ASP A 369 22.58 -19.78 -12.85
C ASP A 369 21.80 -18.86 -11.90
N PHE A 370 22.50 -17.94 -11.21
CA PHE A 370 21.91 -17.04 -10.24
C PHE A 370 21.41 -15.73 -10.87
N LEU A 371 20.14 -15.40 -10.67
CA LEU A 371 19.50 -14.21 -11.26
C LEU A 371 19.60 -14.19 -12.80
N ALA A 372 19.61 -15.37 -13.42
CA ALA A 372 19.64 -15.55 -14.87
C ALA A 372 20.86 -14.88 -15.54
N GLY A 373 22.05 -14.90 -14.94
CA GLY A 373 23.23 -14.19 -15.50
C GLY A 373 23.18 -12.67 -15.35
N GLY A 374 22.04 -12.11 -14.96
CA GLY A 374 21.79 -10.66 -14.88
C GLY A 374 21.63 -10.00 -16.24
N MET A 375 21.16 -8.75 -16.24
CA MET A 375 20.85 -8.02 -17.46
C MET A 375 21.98 -7.06 -17.85
N ASN A 376 22.54 -7.20 -19.06
CA ASN A 376 23.69 -6.40 -19.51
C ASN A 376 23.34 -4.93 -19.85
N GLY A 377 22.06 -4.54 -19.82
CA GLY A 377 21.61 -3.16 -20.02
C GLY A 377 21.33 -2.80 -21.49
N ILE A 378 21.00 -1.53 -21.73
CA ILE A 378 20.36 -1.15 -23.00
C ILE A 378 21.27 -1.15 -24.22
N GLN A 379 22.60 -1.11 -24.03
CA GLN A 379 23.54 -1.02 -25.15
C GLN A 379 23.55 -2.30 -26.00
N ASP A 380 23.24 -3.44 -25.38
CA ASP A 380 23.27 -4.76 -26.00
C ASP A 380 21.87 -5.24 -26.40
N ILE A 381 20.87 -4.35 -26.34
CA ILE A 381 19.54 -4.66 -26.88
C ILE A 381 19.61 -4.69 -28.40
N VAL A 382 19.13 -5.79 -28.98
CA VAL A 382 18.99 -6.00 -30.43
C VAL A 382 17.61 -6.59 -30.76
N PRO A 383 17.12 -6.41 -32.00
CA PRO A 383 16.00 -7.21 -32.49
C PRO A 383 16.35 -8.70 -32.42
N SER A 384 15.45 -9.50 -31.86
CA SER A 384 15.66 -10.93 -31.74
C SER A 384 15.26 -11.64 -33.03
N ASP A 385 16.11 -12.57 -33.47
CA ASP A 385 15.76 -13.53 -34.52
C ASP A 385 14.88 -14.67 -33.97
N PHE A 386 14.63 -14.70 -32.66
CA PHE A 386 13.79 -15.70 -32.02
C PHE A 386 12.30 -15.46 -32.33
N PRO A 387 11.59 -16.43 -32.93
CA PRO A 387 10.18 -16.26 -33.30
C PRO A 387 9.28 -16.26 -32.06
N LEU A 388 8.32 -15.31 -32.00
CA LEU A 388 7.33 -15.26 -30.91
C LEU A 388 6.44 -16.52 -30.91
N GLU A 389 6.25 -17.13 -32.07
CA GLU A 389 5.49 -18.37 -32.28
C GLU A 389 6.03 -19.55 -31.47
N GLU A 390 7.33 -19.55 -31.10
CA GLU A 390 7.90 -20.61 -30.25
C GLU A 390 7.47 -20.50 -28.78
N VAL A 391 6.98 -19.34 -28.35
CA VAL A 391 6.62 -19.06 -26.94
C VAL A 391 5.23 -18.43 -26.76
N GLU A 392 4.44 -18.31 -27.83
CA GLU A 392 3.14 -17.63 -27.85
C GLU A 392 2.15 -18.18 -26.81
N ASP A 393 2.20 -19.49 -26.54
CA ASP A 393 1.35 -20.18 -25.58
C ASP A 393 1.52 -19.61 -24.16
N HIS A 394 2.70 -19.09 -23.81
CA HIS A 394 2.97 -18.46 -22.52
C HIS A 394 2.31 -17.08 -22.36
N PHE A 395 1.90 -16.46 -23.48
CA PHE A 395 1.39 -15.09 -23.51
C PHE A 395 -0.11 -15.00 -23.83
N PHE A 396 -0.76 -16.06 -24.30
CA PHE A 396 -2.21 -16.06 -24.54
C PHE A 396 -3.01 -15.70 -23.30
N GLY A 397 -2.69 -16.28 -22.15
CA GLY A 397 -3.34 -15.96 -20.88
C GLY A 397 -3.07 -14.54 -20.37
N ARG A 398 -2.14 -13.83 -21.01
CA ARG A 398 -1.72 -12.46 -20.67
C ARG A 398 -2.21 -11.42 -21.68
N GLY A 399 -2.94 -11.84 -22.72
CA GLY A 399 -3.56 -10.93 -23.69
C GLY A 399 -2.95 -10.97 -25.08
N LEU A 400 -2.08 -11.92 -25.42
CA LEU A 400 -1.66 -12.12 -26.83
C LEU A 400 -2.81 -12.76 -27.63
N LYS A 401 -3.11 -12.26 -28.83
CA LYS A 401 -4.11 -12.91 -29.71
C LYS A 401 -3.56 -14.21 -30.28
N ARG A 402 -4.44 -15.19 -30.44
CA ARG A 402 -4.20 -16.32 -31.34
C ARG A 402 -4.42 -15.88 -32.78
N VAL A 403 -3.37 -15.88 -33.59
CA VAL A 403 -3.43 -15.51 -35.02
C VAL A 403 -3.05 -16.70 -35.89
N GLU A 404 -3.60 -16.74 -37.12
CA GLU A 404 -3.11 -17.66 -38.16
C GLU A 404 -2.04 -16.92 -38.97
N GLY A 405 -0.76 -17.26 -38.75
CA GLY A 405 0.39 -16.64 -39.41
C GLY A 405 1.33 -15.92 -38.45
N ASP A 406 2.27 -15.16 -38.99
CA ASP A 406 3.36 -14.54 -38.21
C ASP A 406 2.87 -13.31 -37.42
N TYR A 407 3.43 -13.11 -36.23
CA TYR A 407 3.22 -11.88 -35.46
C TYR A 407 3.93 -10.68 -36.10
N SER A 408 3.34 -9.50 -35.92
CA SER A 408 3.88 -8.26 -36.50
C SER A 408 4.92 -7.59 -35.60
N GLY A 409 6.09 -7.26 -36.13
CA GLY A 409 7.16 -6.56 -35.42
C GLY A 409 8.19 -7.50 -34.78
N ASP A 410 9.25 -6.92 -34.24
CA ASP A 410 10.39 -7.67 -33.69
C ASP A 410 10.37 -7.64 -32.16
N MET A 411 10.63 -8.79 -31.55
CA MET A 411 10.99 -8.84 -30.13
C MET A 411 12.38 -8.24 -29.93
N LEU A 412 12.65 -7.80 -28.71
CA LEU A 412 13.97 -7.31 -28.32
C LEU A 412 14.62 -8.31 -27.40
N GLU A 413 15.91 -8.56 -27.61
CA GLU A 413 16.72 -9.48 -26.82
C GLU A 413 17.83 -8.70 -26.12
N PHE A 414 18.12 -9.08 -24.88
CA PHE A 414 19.28 -8.62 -24.13
C PHE A 414 20.22 -9.79 -23.93
N LEU A 415 21.51 -9.49 -24.10
CA LEU A 415 22.53 -10.39 -23.60
C LEU A 415 22.54 -10.38 -22.07
N SER A 416 22.80 -11.55 -21.51
CA SER A 416 23.09 -11.69 -20.09
C SER A 416 24.41 -11.01 -19.73
N ALA A 417 24.47 -10.45 -18.52
CA ALA A 417 25.65 -9.73 -18.03
C ALA A 417 26.83 -10.66 -17.75
N VAL A 418 26.53 -11.94 -17.53
CA VAL A 418 27.47 -13.06 -17.47
C VAL A 418 27.12 -13.99 -18.62
N ASP A 419 28.13 -14.58 -19.25
CA ASP A 419 27.94 -15.68 -20.20
C ASP A 419 27.21 -16.79 -19.45
N CYS A 420 25.97 -17.10 -19.83
CA CYS A 420 25.13 -18.09 -19.17
C CYS A 420 24.13 -18.69 -20.15
N GLU A 421 23.35 -19.66 -19.67
CA GLU A 421 22.36 -20.38 -20.48
C GLU A 421 20.97 -19.74 -20.43
N VAL A 422 20.88 -18.45 -20.10
CA VAL A 422 19.62 -17.72 -20.02
C VAL A 422 19.68 -16.48 -20.90
N ASP A 423 18.64 -16.29 -21.71
CA ASP A 423 18.45 -15.11 -22.53
C ASP A 423 17.28 -14.28 -21.99
N HIS A 424 17.35 -12.96 -22.19
CA HIS A 424 16.35 -12.01 -21.72
C HIS A 424 15.65 -11.35 -22.90
N PHE A 425 14.33 -11.19 -22.80
CA PHE A 425 13.52 -10.70 -23.92
C PHE A 425 12.47 -9.69 -23.49
N ILE A 426 12.13 -8.79 -24.40
CA ILE A 426 11.00 -7.87 -24.32
C ILE A 426 10.15 -8.03 -25.58
N ILE A 427 8.83 -8.11 -25.40
CA ILE A 427 7.87 -7.84 -26.48
C ILE A 427 7.53 -6.35 -26.41
N PRO A 428 8.03 -5.49 -27.32
CA PRO A 428 7.92 -4.03 -27.16
C PRO A 428 6.48 -3.54 -27.15
N PRO A 429 6.17 -2.38 -26.55
CA PRO A 429 4.80 -1.90 -26.45
C PRO A 429 4.06 -1.81 -27.79
N ALA A 430 4.75 -1.41 -28.85
CA ALA A 430 4.17 -1.33 -30.19
C ALA A 430 3.79 -2.72 -30.74
N MET A 431 4.68 -3.70 -30.56
CA MET A 431 4.45 -5.09 -30.96
C MET A 431 3.35 -5.74 -30.11
N TRP A 432 3.41 -5.55 -28.79
CA TRP A 432 2.41 -6.08 -27.86
C TRP A 432 1.02 -5.55 -28.18
N LYS A 433 0.88 -4.25 -28.44
CA LYS A 433 -0.40 -3.65 -28.82
C LYS A 433 -0.91 -4.12 -30.18
N ALA A 434 -0.03 -4.28 -31.17
CA ALA A 434 -0.41 -4.71 -32.52
C ALA A 434 -0.94 -6.16 -32.53
N ASN A 435 -0.34 -7.03 -31.70
CA ASN A 435 -0.63 -8.45 -31.66
C ASN A 435 -1.52 -8.87 -30.48
N GLY A 436 -1.77 -7.97 -29.54
CA GLY A 436 -2.56 -8.21 -28.33
C GLY A 436 -4.06 -8.10 -28.54
N GLU A 437 -4.84 -8.66 -27.62
CA GLU A 437 -6.29 -8.56 -27.52
C GLU A 437 -6.74 -7.11 -27.34
N GLU A 438 -8.04 -6.85 -27.50
CA GLU A 438 -8.59 -5.49 -27.31
C GLU A 438 -8.35 -4.95 -25.88
N SER A 439 -8.16 -5.84 -24.91
CA SER A 439 -7.84 -5.55 -23.51
C SER A 439 -6.43 -5.01 -23.28
N VAL A 440 -5.49 -5.27 -24.19
CA VAL A 440 -4.09 -4.80 -24.07
C VAL A 440 -4.06 -3.28 -24.19
N LYS A 441 -3.47 -2.59 -23.21
CA LYS A 441 -3.41 -1.12 -23.18
C LYS A 441 -2.21 -0.57 -23.96
N ASP A 442 -2.32 0.70 -24.36
CA ASP A 442 -1.19 1.40 -24.97
C ASP A 442 -0.07 1.56 -23.93
N GLY A 443 1.14 1.11 -24.28
CA GLY A 443 2.30 1.17 -23.40
C GLY A 443 2.57 -0.11 -22.60
N GLU A 444 1.61 -1.04 -22.52
CA GLU A 444 1.84 -2.38 -21.97
C GLU A 444 2.83 -3.14 -22.84
N TYR A 445 3.63 -3.99 -22.21
CA TYR A 445 4.63 -4.83 -22.85
C TYR A 445 4.80 -6.11 -22.04
N GLN A 446 5.65 -7.04 -22.48
CA GLN A 446 6.02 -8.21 -21.69
C GLN A 446 7.53 -8.31 -21.59
N TYR A 447 8.03 -8.64 -20.41
CA TYR A 447 9.43 -8.99 -20.18
C TYR A 447 9.51 -10.46 -19.77
N TRP A 448 10.49 -11.19 -20.29
CA TRP A 448 10.64 -12.61 -19.98
C TRP A 448 12.07 -13.08 -20.11
N GLN A 449 12.35 -14.23 -19.48
CA GLN A 449 13.61 -14.93 -19.53
C GLN A 449 13.39 -16.32 -20.07
N ARG A 450 14.36 -16.81 -20.83
CA ARG A 450 14.38 -18.17 -21.37
C ARG A 450 15.68 -18.85 -21.02
N HIS A 451 15.57 -19.98 -20.35
CA HIS A 451 16.68 -20.91 -20.27
C HIS A 451 16.81 -21.70 -21.57
N ILE A 452 18.02 -21.99 -22.06
CA ILE A 452 18.23 -22.82 -23.26
C ILE A 452 17.51 -24.18 -23.21
N TRP A 453 17.23 -24.72 -22.02
CA TRP A 453 16.47 -25.97 -21.82
C TRP A 453 14.95 -25.81 -21.91
N GLY A 454 14.46 -24.61 -22.27
CA GLY A 454 13.05 -24.34 -22.58
C GLY A 454 12.21 -23.85 -21.41
N GLN A 455 12.81 -23.55 -20.25
CA GLN A 455 12.07 -22.92 -19.14
C GLN A 455 11.86 -21.44 -19.44
N VAL A 456 10.62 -20.98 -19.26
CA VAL A 456 10.20 -19.60 -19.52
C VAL A 456 9.64 -19.00 -18.23
N LYS A 457 10.18 -17.84 -17.82
CA LYS A 457 9.63 -17.02 -16.73
C LYS A 457 9.27 -15.64 -17.29
N SER A 458 8.07 -15.15 -17.03
CA SER A 458 7.57 -13.92 -17.64
C SER A 458 6.88 -13.00 -16.63
N TRP A 459 7.00 -11.69 -16.89
CA TRP A 459 6.51 -10.59 -16.07
C TRP A 459 5.85 -9.53 -16.96
N GLY A 460 4.92 -8.77 -16.40
CA GLY A 460 4.30 -7.63 -17.07
C GLY A 460 5.25 -6.45 -17.24
N SER A 461 6.33 -6.41 -16.47
CA SER A 461 7.34 -5.35 -16.53
C SER A 461 8.73 -5.81 -16.07
N VAL A 462 9.75 -5.02 -16.41
CA VAL A 462 11.12 -5.17 -15.87
C VAL A 462 11.09 -4.92 -14.37
N ARG A 463 10.30 -3.94 -13.90
CA ARG A 463 10.16 -3.67 -12.47
C ARG A 463 9.68 -4.89 -11.70
N GLU A 464 8.64 -5.57 -12.18
CA GLU A 464 8.13 -6.80 -11.56
C GLU A 464 9.21 -7.90 -11.48
N SER A 465 10.02 -8.07 -12.52
CA SER A 465 11.13 -9.02 -12.49
C SER A 465 12.17 -8.67 -11.43
N ILE A 466 12.55 -7.40 -11.30
CA ILE A 466 13.50 -6.97 -10.27
C ILE A 466 12.92 -7.19 -8.88
N VAL A 467 11.62 -6.92 -8.67
CA VAL A 467 10.94 -7.19 -7.39
C VAL A 467 10.97 -8.68 -7.07
N ASP A 468 10.63 -9.55 -8.01
CA ASP A 468 10.68 -11.01 -7.85
C ASP A 468 12.11 -11.50 -7.53
N HIS A 469 13.14 -10.96 -8.19
CA HIS A 469 14.53 -11.26 -7.87
C HIS A 469 14.92 -10.82 -6.45
N VAL A 470 14.55 -9.60 -6.03
CA VAL A 470 14.85 -9.10 -4.68
C VAL A 470 14.18 -9.98 -3.63
N GLN A 471 12.91 -10.35 -3.84
CA GLN A 471 12.17 -11.24 -2.95
C GLN A 471 12.86 -12.60 -2.83
N TYR A 472 13.24 -13.22 -3.96
CA TYR A 472 13.96 -14.49 -3.97
C TYR A 472 15.26 -14.43 -3.15
N ILE A 473 16.06 -13.38 -3.35
CA ILE A 473 17.33 -13.19 -2.64
C ILE A 473 17.11 -13.03 -1.13
N GLU A 474 16.11 -12.23 -0.74
CA GLU A 474 15.82 -11.96 0.66
C GLU A 474 15.31 -13.21 1.38
N GLU A 475 14.47 -14.02 0.72
CA GLU A 475 14.06 -15.34 1.22
C GLU A 475 15.26 -16.25 1.46
N MET A 476 16.21 -16.32 0.53
CA MET A 476 17.44 -17.10 0.71
C MET A 476 18.26 -16.63 1.93
N ILE A 477 18.40 -15.32 2.13
CA ILE A 477 19.13 -14.76 3.27
C ILE A 477 18.46 -15.16 4.59
N GLU A 478 17.13 -15.08 4.65
CA GLU A 478 16.35 -15.41 5.84
C GLU A 478 16.44 -16.89 6.22
N GLU A 479 16.43 -17.76 5.22
CA GLU A 479 16.58 -19.20 5.41
C GLU A 479 18.03 -19.61 5.68
N GLY A 480 18.97 -18.66 5.67
CA GLY A 480 20.40 -18.90 5.82
C GLY A 480 20.98 -19.69 4.64
N MET A 481 20.29 -19.68 3.51
CA MET A 481 20.70 -20.30 2.26
C MET A 481 21.74 -19.42 1.55
N LYS A 482 22.58 -20.09 0.77
CA LYS A 482 23.49 -19.49 -0.19
C LYS A 482 23.37 -20.27 -1.47
N GLU A 483 23.66 -19.64 -2.60
CA GLU A 483 23.67 -20.35 -3.88
C GLU A 483 24.65 -21.53 -3.78
N ALA A 484 24.19 -22.71 -4.19
CA ALA A 484 24.97 -23.93 -4.09
C ALA A 484 26.15 -23.88 -5.07
N ASP A 485 27.31 -24.38 -4.64
CA ASP A 485 28.43 -24.57 -5.56
C ASP A 485 28.03 -25.67 -6.56
N ASP A 486 27.68 -25.30 -7.80
CA ASP A 486 27.81 -26.23 -8.92
C ASP A 486 29.31 -26.38 -9.21
N ASP A 487 29.97 -27.19 -8.37
CA ASP A 487 31.28 -27.79 -8.61
C ASP A 487 31.14 -28.79 -9.78
N TYR A 488 31.00 -28.28 -11.01
CA TYR A 488 31.53 -29.00 -12.15
C TYR A 488 33.06 -28.89 -12.10
N ASN A 489 33.66 -29.72 -11.23
CA ASN A 489 35.08 -30.07 -11.26
C ASN A 489 35.40 -30.68 -12.63
N TYR A 490 35.83 -29.83 -13.58
CA TYR A 490 36.70 -30.27 -14.66
C TYR A 490 38.14 -30.10 -14.16
N ASP A 491 38.69 -31.22 -13.68
CA ASP A 491 40.10 -31.56 -13.55
C ASP A 491 41.09 -30.40 -13.31
N ASP A 492 41.53 -30.27 -12.07
CA ASP A 492 42.96 -30.05 -11.82
C ASP A 492 43.47 -31.17 -10.91
N ASP A 493 43.65 -32.34 -11.54
CA ASP A 493 44.65 -33.32 -11.10
C ASP A 493 46.03 -32.65 -11.21
N THR A 494 46.36 -31.84 -10.22
CA THR A 494 47.75 -31.65 -9.81
C THR A 494 47.85 -31.89 -8.30
N ASP A 495 48.02 -33.18 -8.01
CA ASP A 495 48.99 -33.67 -7.04
C ASP A 495 50.15 -32.68 -6.88
N ASP A 496 50.28 -32.09 -5.69
CA ASP A 496 51.54 -32.02 -4.98
C ASP A 496 51.27 -31.53 -3.55
N GLY A 497 51.41 -32.46 -2.61
CA GLY A 497 51.36 -32.18 -1.18
C GLY A 497 52.60 -31.43 -0.68
N GLU A 498 52.37 -30.51 0.26
CA GLU A 498 52.99 -30.41 1.60
C GLU A 498 52.41 -29.23 2.37
#